data_AF-A0A832IBF5-F1
#
_entry.id   AF-A0A832IBF5-F1
#
_cell.length_a   1.000
_cell.length_b   1.000
_cell.length_c   1.000
_cell.angle_alpha   90.00
_cell.angle_beta   90.00
_cell.angle_gamma   90.00
#
_symmetry.space_group_name_H-M   'P 1'
#
loop_
_entity.id
_entity.type
_entity.pdbx_description
1 polymer ?
#
loop_
_entity_poly.entity_id
_entity_poly.type
_entity_poly.pdbx_seq_one_letter_code
_entity_poly.pdbx_strand_id
1 'polypeptide(L)'
;MSAQKNQTQTVQQSSLTKRKFEPLKVLMEWSSPSRIFKRLSREKFATIGAIVFLVAIILFFLQEWFLIAVMVALVFFSYVLSNVQPEEIVHQITNKGVVTGGKNYPWEKLISFWFEQKDGQEVLFLDGVERFNFRLMILLGEKKPEEVRKILSQYLPEENPQKTWIDKAGEWITRQIPLEK
;
A
#
# COMPACT_ATOMS: atom_id res chain seq x y z
N MET A 1 42.95 52.18 32.63
CA MET A 1 41.78 51.33 32.94
C MET A 1 41.20 50.83 31.61
N SER A 2 41.77 49.77 31.03
CA SER A 2 41.45 49.35 29.66
C SER A 2 41.75 47.86 29.43
N ALA A 3 40.99 46.92 30.02
CA ALA A 3 41.26 45.48 29.81
C ALA A 3 40.05 44.55 30.03
N GLN A 4 38.82 44.96 29.70
CA GLN A 4 37.66 44.07 29.91
C GLN A 4 36.54 44.33 28.91
N LYS A 5 36.75 44.06 27.61
CA LYS A 5 35.66 44.03 26.62
C LYS A 5 35.82 43.02 25.48
N ASN A 6 36.81 42.12 25.53
CA ASN A 6 37.13 41.23 24.39
C ASN A 6 36.91 39.74 24.65
N GLN A 7 36.16 39.35 25.70
CA GLN A 7 35.94 37.92 25.99
C GLN A 7 34.51 37.42 25.73
N THR A 8 33.55 38.29 25.44
CA THR A 8 32.15 37.86 25.23
C THR A 8 31.84 37.49 23.77
N GLN A 9 32.75 37.72 22.82
CA GLN A 9 32.50 37.44 21.39
C GLN A 9 33.05 36.09 20.90
N THR A 10 33.94 35.43 21.64
CA THR A 10 34.62 34.21 21.15
C THR A 10 33.80 32.92 21.40
N VAL A 11 32.72 32.97 22.18
CA VAL A 11 31.94 31.77 22.56
C VAL A 11 30.77 31.48 21.59
N GLN A 12 30.33 32.46 20.80
CA GLN A 12 29.15 32.28 19.92
C GLN A 12 29.46 31.77 18.50
N GLN A 13 30.72 31.78 18.06
CA GLN A 13 31.07 31.37 16.68
C GLN A 13 31.47 29.90 16.53
N SER A 14 31.75 29.17 17.61
CA SER A 14 32.21 27.77 17.55
C SER A 14 31.09 26.73 17.57
N SER A 15 29.82 27.12 17.70
CA SER A 15 28.67 26.20 17.74
C SER A 15 28.01 25.93 16.38
N LEU A 16 28.49 26.55 15.30
CA LEU A 16 28.11 26.20 13.92
C LEU A 16 28.88 24.95 13.47
N THR A 17 28.81 23.89 14.28
CA THR A 17 29.29 22.55 13.97
C THR A 17 28.57 22.06 12.73
N LYS A 18 29.24 22.19 11.58
CA LYS A 18 29.17 21.35 10.38
C LYS A 18 28.04 20.31 10.45
N ARG A 19 26.80 20.72 10.14
CA ARG A 19 25.76 19.77 9.76
C ARG A 19 26.27 19.10 8.49
N LYS A 20 26.83 17.89 8.62
CA LYS A 20 27.08 17.01 7.48
C LYS A 20 25.73 16.82 6.81
N PHE A 21 25.48 17.55 5.72
CA PHE A 21 24.36 17.25 4.84
C PHE A 21 24.73 15.93 4.17
N GLU A 22 24.30 14.81 4.74
CA GLU A 22 24.41 13.55 4.04
C GLU A 22 23.54 13.63 2.78
N PRO A 23 24.12 13.37 1.59
CA PRO A 23 23.35 13.35 0.36
C PRO A 23 22.25 12.30 0.49
N LEU A 24 21.11 12.54 -0.15
CA LEU A 24 20.05 11.55 -0.24
C LEU A 24 20.63 10.34 -0.98
N LYS A 25 20.60 9.16 -0.34
CA LYS A 25 21.06 7.90 -0.92
C LYS A 25 19.89 6.95 -0.96
N VAL A 26 19.58 6.45 -2.16
CA VAL A 26 18.62 5.36 -2.35
C VAL A 26 19.33 4.06 -1.96
N LEU A 27 18.78 3.36 -0.96
CA LEU A 27 19.28 2.08 -0.46
C LEU A 27 18.71 0.92 -1.26
N MET A 28 17.43 1.03 -1.63
CA MET A 28 16.72 0.02 -2.41
C MET A 28 15.59 0.68 -3.21
N GLU A 29 15.34 0.17 -4.41
CA GLU A 29 14.25 0.59 -5.28
C GLU A 29 13.58 -0.65 -5.90
N TRP A 30 12.26 -0.64 -5.96
CA TRP A 30 11.47 -1.63 -6.68
C TRP A 30 10.14 -1.04 -7.17
N SER A 31 9.58 -1.63 -8.21
CA SER A 31 8.23 -1.32 -8.69
C SER A 31 7.28 -2.41 -8.22
N SER A 32 6.10 -2.04 -7.75
CA SER A 32 5.03 -3.00 -7.50
C SER A 32 3.65 -2.38 -7.71
N PRO A 33 2.59 -3.19 -7.89
CA PRO A 33 1.25 -2.66 -8.08
C PRO A 33 0.82 -1.79 -6.88
N SER A 34 0.19 -0.65 -7.16
CA SER A 34 -0.34 0.28 -6.16
C SER A 34 -1.27 -0.32 -5.11
N ARG A 35 -1.90 -1.45 -5.44
CA ARG A 35 -2.86 -2.18 -4.61
C ARG A 35 -2.75 -3.67 -4.89
N ILE A 36 -3.12 -4.49 -3.90
CA ILE A 36 -3.32 -5.92 -4.12
C ILE A 36 -4.36 -6.05 -5.24
N PHE A 37 -3.93 -6.55 -6.39
CA PHE A 37 -4.80 -6.71 -7.55
C PHE A 37 -5.25 -8.15 -7.65
N LYS A 38 -6.43 -8.41 -7.11
CA LYS A 38 -7.18 -9.61 -7.45
C LYS A 38 -7.76 -9.39 -8.85
N ARG A 39 -7.10 -9.91 -9.87
CA ARG A 39 -7.75 -10.08 -11.18
C ARG A 39 -9.02 -10.89 -10.91
N LEU A 40 -10.20 -10.34 -11.23
CA LEU A 40 -11.39 -11.19 -11.29
C LEU A 40 -11.03 -12.34 -12.23
N SER A 41 -11.03 -13.57 -11.70
CA SER A 41 -10.63 -14.73 -12.49
C SER A 41 -11.52 -14.81 -13.73
N ARG A 42 -10.94 -15.25 -14.86
CA ARG A 42 -11.69 -15.43 -16.12
C ARG A 42 -12.94 -16.28 -15.91
N GLU A 43 -12.89 -17.20 -14.95
CA GLU A 43 -13.99 -18.03 -14.50
C GLU A 43 -15.17 -17.22 -13.96
N LYS A 44 -14.93 -16.21 -13.11
CA LYS A 44 -16.00 -15.34 -12.59
C LYS A 44 -16.66 -14.52 -13.70
N PHE A 45 -15.87 -14.03 -14.67
CA PHE A 45 -16.43 -13.38 -15.85
C PHE A 45 -17.22 -14.33 -16.74
N ALA A 46 -16.77 -15.58 -16.89
CA ALA A 46 -17.52 -16.59 -17.63
C ALA A 46 -18.86 -16.92 -16.95
N THR A 47 -18.90 -17.04 -15.62
CA THR A 47 -20.15 -17.23 -14.86
C THR A 47 -21.11 -16.06 -15.03
N ILE A 48 -20.62 -14.82 -14.87
CA ILE A 48 -21.44 -13.62 -15.06
C ILE A 48 -21.95 -13.54 -16.51
N GLY A 49 -21.08 -13.83 -17.49
CA GLY A 49 -21.45 -13.89 -18.91
C GLY A 49 -22.54 -14.92 -19.21
N ALA A 50 -22.46 -16.11 -18.60
CA ALA A 50 -23.47 -17.16 -18.75
C ALA A 50 -24.84 -16.74 -18.17
N ILE A 51 -24.84 -16.08 -17.00
CA ILE A 51 -26.07 -15.55 -16.38
C ILE A 51 -26.70 -14.48 -17.28
N VAL A 52 -25.90 -13.51 -17.74
CA VAL A 52 -26.36 -12.45 -18.64
C VAL A 52 -26.93 -13.03 -19.93
N PHE A 53 -26.28 -14.05 -20.50
CA PHE A 53 -26.74 -14.74 -21.70
C PHE A 53 -28.09 -15.43 -21.51
N LEU A 54 -28.27 -16.14 -20.38
CA LEU A 54 -29.57 -16.76 -20.05
C LEU A 54 -30.68 -15.71 -19.87
N VAL A 55 -30.40 -14.62 -19.16
CA VAL A 55 -31.37 -13.52 -18.99
C VAL A 55 -31.70 -12.87 -20.33
N ALA A 56 -30.72 -12.71 -21.22
CA ALA A 56 -30.93 -12.16 -22.56
C ALA A 56 -31.87 -13.03 -23.40
N ILE A 57 -31.72 -14.36 -23.32
CA ILE A 57 -32.61 -15.30 -24.00
C ILE A 57 -34.04 -15.14 -23.48
N ILE A 58 -34.23 -15.06 -22.16
CA ILE A 58 -35.56 -14.88 -21.56
C ILE A 58 -36.19 -13.57 -22.05
N LEU A 59 -35.46 -12.46 -21.99
CA LEU A 59 -35.94 -11.15 -22.46
C LEU A 59 -36.23 -11.12 -23.96
N PHE A 60 -35.50 -11.90 -24.76
CA PHE A 60 -35.75 -12.03 -26.19
C PHE A 60 -37.12 -12.65 -26.47
N PHE A 61 -37.49 -13.72 -25.74
CA PHE A 61 -38.83 -14.31 -25.85
C PHE A 61 -39.94 -13.38 -25.37
N LEU A 62 -39.65 -12.50 -24.40
CA LEU A 62 -40.55 -11.44 -23.95
C LEU A 62 -40.65 -10.25 -24.93
N GLN A 63 -39.86 -10.24 -26.02
CA GLN A 63 -39.76 -9.15 -27.00
C GLN A 63 -39.35 -7.79 -26.39
N GLU A 64 -38.65 -7.80 -25.26
CA GLU A 64 -38.22 -6.60 -24.54
C GLU A 64 -36.85 -6.10 -25.03
N TRP A 65 -36.81 -5.60 -26.26
CA TRP A 65 -35.57 -5.16 -26.93
C TRP A 65 -34.84 -4.04 -26.19
N PHE A 66 -35.58 -3.14 -25.54
CA PHE A 66 -34.99 -2.04 -24.79
C PHE A 66 -34.24 -2.53 -23.55
N LEU A 67 -34.81 -3.47 -22.79
CA LEU A 67 -34.14 -4.06 -21.63
C LEU A 67 -32.89 -4.83 -22.02
N ILE A 68 -32.91 -5.55 -23.14
CA ILE A 68 -31.73 -6.26 -23.67
C ILE A 68 -30.61 -5.25 -23.94
N ALA A 69 -30.91 -4.14 -24.62
CA ALA A 69 -29.92 -3.11 -24.93
C ALA A 69 -29.29 -2.50 -23.67
N VAL A 70 -30.10 -2.16 -22.66
CA VAL A 70 -29.62 -1.63 -21.37
C VAL A 70 -28.73 -2.65 -20.65
N MET A 71 -29.16 -3.91 -20.60
CA MET A 71 -28.40 -4.97 -19.95
C MET A 71 -27.03 -5.17 -20.60
N VAL A 72 -26.97 -5.22 -21.94
CA VAL A 72 -25.71 -5.35 -22.68
C VAL A 72 -24.80 -4.16 -22.40
N ALA A 73 -25.35 -2.94 -22.36
CA ALA A 73 -24.58 -1.73 -22.04
C ALA A 73 -23.95 -1.78 -20.64
N LEU A 74 -24.70 -2.22 -19.62
CA LEU A 74 -24.19 -2.34 -18.25
C LEU A 74 -23.09 -3.40 -18.14
N VAL A 75 -23.26 -4.53 -18.80
CA VAL A 75 -22.26 -5.63 -18.80
C VAL A 75 -20.99 -5.17 -19.50
N PHE A 76 -21.12 -4.53 -20.65
CA PHE A 76 -20.01 -3.94 -21.37
C PHE A 76 -19.28 -2.90 -20.53
N PHE A 77 -20.00 -1.96 -19.91
CA PHE A 77 -19.41 -0.93 -19.07
C PHE A 77 -18.65 -1.53 -17.88
N SER A 78 -19.25 -2.50 -17.19
CA SER A 78 -18.62 -3.23 -16.07
C SER A 78 -17.35 -3.97 -16.51
N TYR A 79 -17.38 -4.60 -17.69
CA TYR A 79 -16.23 -5.27 -18.26
C TYR A 79 -15.07 -4.30 -18.56
N VAL A 80 -15.35 -3.14 -19.17
CA VAL A 80 -14.34 -2.11 -19.43
C VAL A 80 -13.74 -1.60 -18.12
N LEU A 81 -14.57 -1.28 -17.14
CA LEU A 81 -14.12 -0.75 -15.85
C LEU A 81 -13.27 -1.76 -15.07
N SER A 82 -13.58 -3.04 -15.20
CA SER A 82 -12.83 -4.11 -14.54
C SER A 82 -11.48 -4.42 -15.20
N ASN A 83 -11.30 -4.06 -16.47
CA ASN A 83 -10.04 -4.24 -17.20
C ASN A 83 -9.01 -3.12 -16.96
N VAL A 84 -9.33 -2.14 -16.12
CA VAL A 84 -8.37 -1.10 -15.72
C VAL A 84 -7.32 -1.74 -14.81
N GLN A 85 -6.14 -1.99 -15.39
CA GLN A 85 -4.99 -2.52 -14.67
C GLN A 85 -4.57 -1.52 -13.57
N PRO A 86 -4.16 -2.00 -12.38
CA PRO A 86 -3.60 -1.13 -11.36
C PRO A 86 -2.33 -0.48 -11.90
N GLU A 87 -2.17 0.81 -11.61
CA GLU A 87 -0.92 1.50 -11.87
C GLU A 87 0.21 0.87 -11.05
N GLU A 88 1.34 0.64 -11.70
CA GLU A 88 2.60 0.28 -11.03
C GLU A 88 3.19 1.52 -10.36
N ILE A 89 3.56 1.37 -9.09
CA ILE A 89 4.16 2.43 -8.30
C ILE A 89 5.60 2.06 -7.98
N VAL A 90 6.50 3.03 -8.13
CA VAL A 90 7.89 2.89 -7.69
C VAL A 90 7.98 3.18 -6.19
N HIS A 91 8.65 2.26 -5.50
CA HIS A 91 8.96 2.31 -4.08
C HIS A 91 10.47 2.43 -3.90
N GLN A 92 10.90 3.36 -3.05
CA GLN A 92 12.31 3.58 -2.73
C GLN A 92 12.49 3.64 -1.21
N ILE A 93 13.43 2.87 -0.69
CA ILE A 93 13.94 3.05 0.67
C ILE A 93 15.20 3.89 0.57
N THR A 94 15.24 5.00 1.30
CA THR A 94 16.36 5.95 1.30
C THR A 94 16.96 6.08 2.70
N ASN A 95 18.13 6.70 2.81
CA ASN A 95 18.72 7.01 4.12
C ASN A 95 17.87 7.97 4.98
N LYS A 96 16.89 8.66 4.40
CA LYS A 96 16.05 9.67 5.11
C LYS A 96 14.59 9.23 5.32
N GLY A 97 14.16 8.13 4.70
CA GLY A 97 12.78 7.69 4.76
C GLY A 97 12.42 6.75 3.62
N VAL A 98 11.11 6.49 3.51
CA VAL A 98 10.52 5.68 2.45
C VAL A 98 9.79 6.59 1.47
N VAL A 99 10.06 6.46 0.18
CA VAL A 99 9.36 7.17 -0.89
C VAL A 99 8.47 6.17 -1.62
N THR A 100 7.19 6.47 -1.72
CA THR A 100 6.21 5.63 -2.42
C THR A 100 5.17 6.50 -3.11
N GLY A 101 4.84 6.20 -4.37
CA GLY A 101 3.80 6.93 -5.12
C GLY A 101 4.04 8.43 -5.23
N GLY A 102 5.31 8.84 -5.33
CA GLY A 102 5.72 10.25 -5.37
C GLY A 102 5.63 11.00 -4.03
N LYS A 103 5.29 10.32 -2.92
CA LYS A 103 5.27 10.89 -1.57
C LYS A 103 6.45 10.39 -0.75
N ASN A 104 7.06 11.29 0.02
CA ASN A 104 8.15 10.97 0.93
C ASN A 104 7.64 10.85 2.36
N TYR A 105 8.01 9.76 3.02
CA TYR A 105 7.70 9.44 4.41
C TYR A 105 9.02 9.40 5.21
N PRO A 106 9.37 10.49 5.90
CA PRO A 106 10.58 10.54 6.72
C PRO A 106 10.55 9.52 7.85
N TRP A 107 11.72 9.00 8.24
CA TRP A 107 11.83 8.02 9.32
C TRP A 107 11.22 8.51 10.64
N GLU A 108 11.28 9.81 10.92
CA GLU A 108 10.73 10.42 12.14
C GLU A 108 9.20 10.31 12.24
N LYS A 109 8.52 10.04 11.12
CA LYS A 109 7.06 9.84 11.08
C LYS A 109 6.66 8.37 11.10
N LEU A 110 7.60 7.45 10.98
CA LEU A 110 7.36 6.01 10.96
C LEU A 110 7.67 5.42 12.34
N ILE A 111 6.87 4.45 12.78
CA ILE A 111 6.92 3.88 14.12
C ILE A 111 7.43 2.45 14.09
N SER A 112 6.83 1.63 13.22
CA SER A 112 7.08 0.21 13.17
C SER A 112 6.77 -0.34 11.78
N PHE A 113 7.26 -1.55 11.53
CA PHE A 113 6.96 -2.29 10.32
C PHE A 113 6.67 -3.76 10.61
N TRP A 114 5.97 -4.44 9.70
CA TRP A 114 5.86 -5.90 9.69
C TRP A 114 5.54 -6.39 8.28
N PHE A 115 5.66 -7.70 8.08
CA PHE A 115 5.27 -8.36 6.85
C PHE A 115 4.05 -9.24 7.07
N GLU A 116 3.14 -9.25 6.11
CA GLU A 116 1.99 -10.17 6.08
C GLU A 116 1.86 -10.75 4.67
N GLN A 117 1.44 -12.02 4.59
CA GLN A 117 1.10 -12.63 3.31
C GLN A 117 -0.41 -12.45 3.07
N LYS A 118 -0.78 -11.75 1.99
CA LYS A 118 -2.18 -11.56 1.57
C LYS A 118 -2.35 -12.03 0.14
N ASP A 119 -3.28 -12.96 -0.07
CA ASP A 119 -3.61 -13.52 -1.39
C ASP A 119 -2.35 -14.04 -2.16
N GLY A 120 -1.41 -14.67 -1.44
CA GLY A 120 -0.18 -15.20 -2.00
C GLY A 120 0.90 -14.16 -2.34
N GLN A 121 0.68 -12.89 -2.02
CA GLN A 121 1.66 -11.81 -2.17
C GLN A 121 2.17 -11.35 -0.80
N GLU A 122 3.45 -11.03 -0.72
CA GLU A 122 4.05 -10.47 0.48
C GLU A 122 3.88 -8.96 0.51
N VAL A 123 3.36 -8.48 1.63
CA VAL A 123 3.02 -7.07 1.85
C VAL A 123 3.82 -6.56 3.04
N LEU A 124 4.55 -5.48 2.81
CA LEU A 124 5.17 -4.67 3.86
C LEU A 124 4.15 -3.67 4.36
N PHE A 125 3.97 -3.64 5.67
CA PHE A 125 3.22 -2.61 6.35
C PHE A 125 4.18 -1.68 7.10
N LEU A 126 3.93 -0.38 7.00
CA LEU A 126 4.62 0.66 7.77
C LEU A 126 3.57 1.46 8.53
N ASP A 127 3.65 1.47 9.86
CA ASP A 127 2.81 2.33 10.69
C ASP A 127 3.53 3.66 10.94
N GLY A 128 2.79 4.76 10.91
CA GLY A 128 3.31 6.10 11.13
C GLY A 128 2.45 6.93 12.07
N VAL A 129 3.10 7.80 12.87
CA VAL A 129 2.41 8.82 13.68
C VAL A 129 2.42 10.13 12.91
N GLU A 130 1.22 10.61 12.55
CA GLU A 130 0.97 12.02 12.23
C GLU A 130 -0.30 12.47 13.00
N ARG A 131 -1.07 13.46 12.50
CA ARG A 131 -2.35 13.88 13.13
C ARG A 131 -3.39 12.76 13.17
N PHE A 132 -3.23 11.76 12.31
CA PHE A 132 -4.00 10.52 12.28
C PHE A 132 -2.99 9.40 12.06
N ASN A 133 -3.09 8.31 12.81
CA ASN A 133 -2.23 7.14 12.59
C ASN A 133 -2.45 6.66 11.16
N PHE A 134 -1.41 6.68 10.35
CA PHE A 134 -1.49 6.19 8.97
C PHE A 134 -0.73 4.88 8.85
N ARG A 135 -1.21 4.02 7.95
CA ARG A 135 -0.60 2.74 7.63
C ARG A 135 -0.33 2.70 6.14
N LEU A 136 0.93 2.52 5.77
CA LEU A 136 1.32 2.29 4.38
C LEU A 136 1.32 0.79 4.11
N MET A 137 0.74 0.40 2.99
CA MET A 137 0.78 -0.96 2.47
C MET A 137 1.61 -0.93 1.20
N ILE A 138 2.70 -1.69 1.19
CA ILE A 138 3.63 -1.72 0.06
C ILE A 138 3.80 -3.18 -0.36
N LEU A 139 3.49 -3.48 -1.62
CA LEU A 139 3.74 -4.82 -2.16
C LEU A 139 5.22 -4.98 -2.44
N LEU A 140 5.81 -6.11 -2.06
CA LEU A 140 7.22 -6.40 -2.34
C LEU A 140 7.43 -6.79 -3.81
N GLY A 141 6.38 -7.30 -4.47
CA GLY A 141 6.47 -7.82 -5.83
C GLY A 141 7.43 -9.01 -5.89
N GLU A 142 8.55 -8.84 -6.60
CA GLU A 142 9.60 -9.86 -6.73
C GLU A 142 10.70 -9.76 -5.66
N LYS A 143 10.66 -8.74 -4.80
CA LYS A 143 11.68 -8.56 -3.76
C LYS A 143 11.46 -9.52 -2.59
N LYS A 144 12.57 -10.05 -2.08
CA LYS A 144 12.57 -10.93 -0.91
C LYS A 144 12.37 -10.12 0.38
N PRO A 145 11.47 -10.53 1.30
CA PRO A 145 11.24 -9.84 2.56
C PRO A 145 12.48 -9.73 3.42
N GLU A 146 13.37 -10.70 3.35
CA GLU A 146 14.59 -10.75 4.17
C GLU A 146 15.54 -9.60 3.82
N GLU A 147 15.63 -9.24 2.53
CA GLU A 147 16.46 -8.13 2.07
C GLU A 147 15.89 -6.79 2.56
N VAL A 148 14.56 -6.63 2.46
CA VAL A 148 13.85 -5.43 2.92
C VAL A 148 13.93 -5.31 4.44
N ARG A 149 13.71 -6.41 5.16
CA ARG A 149 13.81 -6.50 6.62
C ARG A 149 15.17 -6.04 7.11
N LYS A 150 16.26 -6.54 6.51
CA LYS A 150 17.63 -6.18 6.91
C LYS A 150 17.92 -4.68 6.82
N ILE A 151 17.29 -3.98 5.87
CA ILE A 151 17.41 -2.53 5.72
C ILE A 151 16.51 -1.82 6.73
N LEU A 152 15.23 -2.20 6.82
CA LEU A 152 14.25 -1.52 7.69
C LEU A 152 14.55 -1.70 9.17
N SER A 153 15.05 -2.86 9.61
CA SER A 153 15.42 -3.13 11.01
C SER A 153 16.52 -2.20 11.54
N GLN A 154 17.25 -1.48 10.67
CA GLN A 154 18.23 -0.48 11.09
C GLN A 154 17.59 0.86 11.48
N TYR A 155 16.36 1.11 11.02
CA TYR A 155 15.67 2.38 11.18
C TYR A 155 14.42 2.26 12.05
N LEU A 156 13.72 1.11 12.01
CA LEU A 156 12.44 0.89 12.67
C LEU A 156 12.42 -0.46 13.41
N PRO A 157 11.64 -0.59 14.48
CA PRO A 157 11.32 -1.88 15.09
C PRO A 157 10.32 -2.69 14.23
N GLU A 158 10.49 -4.02 14.21
CA GLU A 158 9.51 -4.93 13.61
C GLU A 158 8.44 -5.26 14.67
N GLU A 159 7.25 -4.67 14.53
CA GLU A 159 6.12 -4.89 15.45
C GLU A 159 4.89 -5.28 14.64
N ASN A 160 4.41 -6.50 14.84
CA ASN A 160 3.12 -6.92 14.30
C ASN A 160 2.02 -6.37 15.22
N PRO A 161 1.08 -5.53 14.71
CA PRO A 161 -0.04 -5.06 15.52
C PRO A 161 -0.78 -6.27 16.09
N GLN A 162 -0.82 -6.35 17.42
CA GLN A 162 -1.51 -7.43 18.12
C GLN A 162 -2.95 -7.50 17.61
N LYS A 163 -3.32 -8.62 16.97
CA LYS A 163 -4.69 -8.90 16.55
C LYS A 163 -5.60 -8.66 17.75
N THR A 164 -6.46 -7.66 17.66
CA THR A 164 -7.36 -7.28 18.73
C THR A 164 -8.37 -8.42 18.93
N TRP A 165 -9.00 -8.52 20.10
CA TRP A 165 -10.07 -9.48 20.37
C TRP A 165 -11.19 -9.42 19.32
N ILE A 166 -11.41 -8.25 18.72
CA ILE A 166 -12.33 -8.00 17.59
C ILE A 166 -11.85 -8.73 16.32
N ASP A 167 -10.55 -8.68 16.01
CA ASP A 167 -9.98 -9.38 14.84
C ASP A 167 -10.13 -10.90 14.98
N LYS A 168 -9.94 -11.42 16.19
CA LYS A 168 -10.15 -12.86 16.49
C LYS A 168 -11.62 -13.26 16.33
N ALA A 169 -12.56 -12.41 16.74
CA ALA A 169 -13.98 -12.65 16.54
C ALA A 169 -14.35 -12.64 15.04
N GLY A 170 -13.77 -11.71 14.26
CA GLY A 170 -13.96 -11.67 12.81
C GLY A 170 -13.43 -12.91 12.08
N GLU A 171 -12.23 -13.38 12.45
CA GLU A 171 -11.68 -14.64 11.92
C GLU A 171 -12.54 -15.84 12.28
N TRP A 172 -13.08 -15.90 13.50
CA TRP A 172 -14.00 -16.97 13.90
C TRP A 172 -15.30 -16.96 13.07
N ILE A 173 -15.91 -15.79 12.85
CA ILE A 173 -17.12 -15.67 12.03
C ILE A 173 -16.84 -16.10 10.59
N THR A 174 -15.72 -15.67 10.03
CA THR A 174 -15.33 -16.03 8.65
C THR A 174 -15.06 -17.53 8.49
N ARG A 175 -14.53 -18.20 9.53
CA ARG A 175 -14.37 -19.67 9.53
C ARG A 175 -15.69 -20.42 9.60
N GLN A 176 -16.69 -19.89 10.31
CA GLN A 176 -17.99 -20.53 10.48
C GLN A 176 -18.96 -20.23 9.34
N ILE A 177 -18.79 -19.08 8.67
CA ILE A 177 -19.58 -18.66 7.51
C ILE A 177 -18.61 -18.41 6.36
N PRO A 178 -18.26 -19.44 5.57
CA PRO A 178 -17.41 -19.25 4.40
C PRO A 178 -18.18 -18.41 3.36
N LEU A 179 -17.87 -17.11 3.30
CA LEU A 179 -18.41 -16.19 2.28
C LEU A 179 -17.63 -16.27 0.96
N GLU A 180 -16.80 -17.31 0.79
CA GLU A 180 -16.09 -17.59 -0.44
C GLU A 180 -16.61 -18.90 -1.05
N LYS A 181 -17.35 -18.74 -2.16
CA LYS A 181 -17.32 -19.67 -3.29
C LYS A 181 -16.70 -18.93 -4.48
#